data_AF-A0A3N5P108-F1
#
_entry.id   AF-A0A3N5P108-F1
#
_cell.length_a   1.000
_cell.length_b   1.000
_cell.length_c   1.000
_cell.angle_alpha   90.00
_cell.angle_beta   90.00
_cell.angle_gamma   90.00
#
_symmetry.space_group_name_H-M   'P 1'
#
loop_
_entity.id
_entity.type
_entity.pdbx_description
1 polymer ?
#
loop_
_entity_poly.entity_id
_entity_poly.type
_entity_poly.pdbx_seq_one_letter_code
_entity_poly.pdbx_strand_id
1 'polypeptide(L)'
;MLPAGSLAYRRIDNTETAKFSRLDDWVHRQIIVPTTARTHPMLCNSDRILTTHVGSLPRNAALSDMLIRQEAGEAIDAAELSRHIESATASVIDKQVKAGVDIGNDGEQSRVGFQTYVPRCMCGFGGESKRPPARDQVEFPSYARQTAARFPHSARVANAPAALAAVEYVDSAPIRQDAERLRKWGARFPETFMTAPSPGIVATTMLNQHYESH
;
A
#
# COMPACT_ATOMS: atom_id res chain seq x y z
N MET A 1 -10.23 38.25 28.54
CA MET A 1 -11.51 38.25 27.82
C MET A 1 -11.25 38.88 26.44
N LEU A 2 -11.00 38.05 25.44
CA LEU A 2 -10.72 38.44 24.04
C LEU A 2 -11.86 37.85 23.18
N PRO A 3 -12.39 38.56 22.17
CA PRO A 3 -13.65 38.19 21.54
C PRO A 3 -13.51 37.09 20.49
N ALA A 4 -14.57 36.29 20.37
CA ALA A 4 -14.74 35.21 19.42
C ALA A 4 -14.91 35.72 17.98
N GLY A 5 -14.02 35.31 17.08
CA GLY A 5 -14.15 35.51 15.64
C GLY A 5 -14.82 34.31 14.99
N SER A 6 -16.00 34.53 14.43
CA SER A 6 -16.74 33.62 13.55
C SER A 6 -15.92 33.27 12.30
N LEU A 7 -15.73 31.97 12.02
CA LEU A 7 -15.18 31.46 10.77
C LEU A 7 -16.31 30.83 9.96
N ALA A 8 -16.77 31.57 8.95
CA ALA A 8 -17.74 31.10 7.98
C ALA A 8 -17.14 30.02 7.07
N TYR A 9 -17.84 28.89 6.98
CA TYR A 9 -17.53 27.77 6.09
C TYR A 9 -17.86 28.14 4.64
N ARG A 10 -16.86 28.17 3.73
CA ARG A 10 -17.11 28.17 2.27
C ARG A 10 -17.05 26.74 1.75
N ARG A 11 -18.14 26.33 1.10
CA ARG A 11 -18.22 25.17 0.20
C ARG A 11 -17.28 25.40 -0.98
N ILE A 12 -16.48 24.40 -1.37
CA ILE A 12 -15.70 24.43 -2.60
C ILE A 12 -16.49 23.62 -3.64
N ASP A 13 -16.94 24.30 -4.70
CA ASP A 13 -17.52 23.69 -5.89
C ASP A 13 -16.40 23.15 -6.79
N ASN A 14 -16.57 21.91 -7.25
CA ASN A 14 -15.57 21.15 -8.01
C ASN A 14 -15.93 21.10 -9.49
N THR A 15 -16.08 22.27 -10.12
CA THR A 15 -16.44 22.39 -11.54
C THR A 15 -15.44 23.27 -12.27
N GLU A 16 -14.23 22.78 -12.52
CA GLU A 16 -13.39 23.29 -13.61
C GLU A 16 -12.45 22.18 -14.09
N THR A 17 -12.85 21.54 -15.20
CA THR A 17 -12.05 20.59 -15.96
C THR A 17 -11.14 21.35 -16.93
N ALA A 18 -9.90 21.62 -16.51
CA ALA A 18 -8.88 22.15 -17.42
C ALA A 18 -8.12 21.00 -18.12
N LYS A 19 -8.05 21.07 -19.45
CA LYS A 19 -7.28 20.14 -20.31
C LYS A 19 -5.78 20.38 -20.13
N PHE A 20 -4.99 19.33 -19.88
CA PHE A 20 -3.52 19.41 -19.72
C PHE A 20 -2.80 18.91 -20.98
N SER A 21 -1.76 19.62 -21.42
CA SER A 21 -1.13 19.40 -22.74
C SER A 21 0.37 19.09 -22.73
N ARG A 22 1.06 19.00 -21.58
CA ARG A 22 2.50 18.63 -21.49
C ARG A 22 2.87 17.91 -20.19
N LEU A 23 3.83 16.97 -20.30
CA LEU A 23 4.33 16.08 -19.22
C LEU A 23 5.10 16.83 -18.11
N ASP A 24 5.68 17.99 -18.42
CA ASP A 24 6.49 18.78 -17.48
C ASP A 24 5.65 19.42 -16.35
N ASP A 25 4.34 19.59 -16.56
CA ASP A 25 3.43 20.15 -15.57
C ASP A 25 3.02 19.14 -14.47
N TRP A 26 3.21 17.84 -14.70
CA TRP A 26 2.85 16.78 -13.75
C TRP A 26 3.88 16.59 -12.63
N VAL A 27 5.18 16.64 -12.97
CA VAL A 27 6.29 16.37 -12.03
C VAL A 27 6.52 17.53 -11.04
N HIS A 28 6.10 18.75 -11.38
CA HIS A 28 6.38 19.95 -10.56
C HIS A 28 5.22 20.48 -9.71
N ARG A 29 3.98 20.01 -9.87
CA ARG A 29 2.83 20.61 -9.16
C ARG A 29 1.96 19.70 -8.29
N GLN A 30 2.33 18.41 -8.10
CA GLN A 30 1.65 17.54 -7.12
C GLN A 30 2.49 17.04 -5.94
N ILE A 31 3.75 17.48 -5.80
CA ILE A 31 4.56 17.15 -4.61
C ILE A 31 4.38 18.17 -3.47
N ILE A 32 3.82 19.35 -3.73
CA ILE A 32 3.53 20.35 -2.68
C ILE A 32 2.11 20.89 -2.89
N VAL A 33 1.11 20.08 -2.54
CA VAL A 33 -0.13 20.68 -2.02
C VAL A 33 0.27 21.30 -0.68
N PRO A 34 0.03 22.59 -0.40
CA PRO A 34 0.18 23.13 0.94
C PRO A 34 -0.90 22.50 1.79
N THR A 35 -0.62 21.27 2.22
CA THR A 35 -1.33 20.67 3.33
C THR A 35 -1.04 21.63 4.46
N THR A 36 -2.08 22.20 5.08
CA THR A 36 -1.95 22.70 6.43
C THR A 36 -1.56 21.49 7.27
N ALA A 37 -0.26 21.20 7.30
CA ALA A 37 0.30 20.07 7.99
C ALA A 37 -0.08 20.32 9.44
N ARG A 38 -1.05 19.56 9.94
CA ARG A 38 -1.06 19.23 11.35
C ARG A 38 0.30 18.59 11.58
N THR A 39 1.22 19.38 12.12
CA THR A 39 2.51 18.89 12.59
C THR A 39 2.18 17.96 13.74
N HIS A 40 1.95 16.69 13.43
CA HIS A 40 2.07 15.65 14.42
C HIS A 40 3.56 15.61 14.75
N PRO A 41 3.97 16.07 15.95
CA PRO A 41 5.38 16.00 16.31
C PRO A 41 5.79 14.53 16.25
N MET A 42 6.85 14.22 15.51
CA MET A 42 7.40 12.87 15.47
C MET A 42 7.74 12.42 16.90
N LEU A 43 7.45 11.17 17.24
CA LEU A 43 7.87 10.59 18.51
C LEU A 43 9.41 10.61 18.59
N CYS A 44 9.95 11.36 19.55
CA CYS A 44 11.38 11.42 19.84
C CYS A 44 11.64 10.89 21.25
N ASN A 45 12.73 10.14 21.42
CA ASN A 45 13.19 9.65 22.71
C ASN A 45 14.71 9.86 22.81
N SER A 46 15.16 10.50 23.89
CA SER A 46 16.59 10.78 24.14
C SER A 46 17.28 9.73 25.03
N ASP A 47 16.50 8.88 25.69
CA ASP A 47 17.00 7.89 26.65
C ASP A 47 17.31 6.54 25.98
N ARG A 48 16.58 6.18 24.91
CA ARG A 48 16.78 4.95 24.15
C ARG A 48 16.38 5.07 22.68
N ILE A 49 16.91 4.16 21.87
CA ILE A 49 16.53 4.00 20.46
C ILE A 49 15.09 3.46 20.38
N LEU A 50 14.27 4.11 19.55
CA LEU A 50 12.93 3.63 19.21
C LEU A 50 13.00 2.56 18.11
N THR A 51 12.18 1.53 18.25
CA THR A 51 12.19 0.36 17.36
C THR A 51 10.95 0.31 16.47
N THR A 52 11.18 -0.08 15.22
CA THR A 52 10.13 -0.30 14.22
C THR A 52 10.60 -1.34 13.20
N HIS A 53 9.78 -1.64 12.20
CA HIS A 53 10.08 -2.54 11.08
C HIS A 53 9.59 -1.93 9.77
N VAL A 54 9.81 -2.63 8.65
CA VAL A 54 9.54 -2.08 7.30
C VAL A 54 8.10 -2.25 6.78
N GLY A 55 7.21 -2.95 7.50
CA GLY A 55 5.80 -3.03 7.16
C GLY A 55 5.26 -4.46 7.18
N SER A 56 5.27 -5.14 6.04
CA SER A 56 4.74 -6.50 5.88
C SER A 56 5.25 -7.50 6.92
N LEU A 57 4.33 -8.26 7.52
CA LEU A 57 4.62 -9.37 8.46
C LEU A 57 4.03 -10.70 7.96
N PRO A 58 4.54 -11.85 8.41
CA PRO A 58 4.07 -13.16 7.94
C PRO A 58 2.56 -13.35 8.16
N ARG A 59 1.86 -13.72 7.09
CA ARG A 59 0.44 -14.09 7.11
C ARG A 59 0.29 -15.58 7.39
N ASN A 60 -0.81 -15.98 8.02
CA ASN A 60 -1.12 -17.40 8.13
C ASN A 60 -1.48 -17.99 6.76
N ALA A 61 -1.37 -19.32 6.62
CA ALA A 61 -1.56 -20.00 5.34
C ALA A 61 -2.96 -19.77 4.74
N ALA A 62 -4.01 -19.79 5.57
CA ALA A 62 -5.39 -19.58 5.11
C ALA A 62 -5.59 -18.17 4.52
N LEU A 63 -5.11 -17.13 5.21
CA LEU A 63 -5.20 -15.75 4.72
C LEU A 63 -4.37 -15.56 3.44
N SER A 64 -3.17 -16.14 3.37
CA SER A 64 -2.35 -16.08 2.16
C SER A 64 -3.06 -16.71 0.96
N ASP A 65 -3.67 -17.89 1.11
CA ASP A 65 -4.43 -18.56 0.06
C ASP A 65 -5.60 -17.69 -0.44
N MET A 66 -6.43 -17.19 0.49
CA MET A 66 -7.58 -16.35 0.14
C MET A 66 -7.18 -15.08 -0.61
N LEU A 67 -6.09 -14.42 -0.19
CA LEU A 67 -5.63 -13.20 -0.86
C LEU A 67 -5.03 -13.50 -2.25
N ILE A 68 -4.32 -14.61 -2.42
CA ILE A 68 -3.80 -15.04 -3.73
C ILE A 68 -4.96 -15.32 -4.69
N ARG A 69 -5.99 -16.03 -4.23
CA ARG A 69 -7.18 -16.33 -5.03
C ARG A 69 -7.99 -15.07 -5.35
N GLN A 70 -8.10 -14.13 -4.41
CA GLN A 70 -8.69 -12.82 -4.67
C GLN A 70 -7.92 -12.05 -5.76
N GLU A 71 -6.59 -12.05 -5.70
CA GLU A 71 -5.73 -11.41 -6.71
C GLU A 71 -5.85 -12.10 -8.09
N ALA A 72 -6.09 -13.42 -8.10
CA ALA A 72 -6.38 -14.18 -9.31
C ALA A 72 -7.75 -13.87 -9.92
N GLY A 73 -8.62 -13.14 -9.22
CA GLY A 73 -9.98 -12.81 -9.66
C GLY A 73 -11.00 -13.89 -9.34
N GLU A 74 -10.67 -14.85 -8.47
CA GLU A 74 -11.62 -15.86 -8.02
C GLU A 74 -12.68 -15.26 -7.09
N ALA A 75 -13.86 -15.88 -7.07
CA ALA A 75 -14.90 -15.52 -6.10
C ALA A 75 -14.46 -15.95 -4.69
N ILE A 76 -14.43 -14.97 -3.78
CA ILE A 76 -14.07 -15.15 -2.36
C ILE A 76 -15.22 -14.64 -1.50
N ASP A 77 -15.53 -15.36 -0.43
CA ASP A 77 -16.42 -14.86 0.61
C ASP A 77 -15.77 -13.65 1.30
N ALA A 78 -16.31 -12.47 1.02
CA ALA A 78 -15.79 -11.20 1.54
C ALA A 78 -15.89 -11.11 3.07
N ALA A 79 -16.90 -11.73 3.68
CA ALA A 79 -17.07 -11.75 5.13
C ALA A 79 -16.04 -12.67 5.77
N GLU A 80 -15.80 -13.85 5.19
CA GLU A 80 -14.73 -14.74 5.63
C GLU A 80 -13.35 -14.08 5.52
N LEU A 81 -13.04 -13.47 4.37
CA LEU A 81 -11.76 -12.79 4.16
C LEU A 81 -11.56 -11.67 5.19
N SER A 82 -12.61 -10.88 5.43
CA SER A 82 -12.58 -9.80 6.42
C SER A 82 -12.30 -10.30 7.83
N ARG A 83 -12.88 -11.45 8.23
CA ARG A 83 -12.59 -12.08 9.54
C ARG A 83 -11.15 -12.55 9.63
N HIS A 84 -10.61 -13.16 8.57
CA HIS A 84 -9.23 -13.62 8.53
C HIS A 84 -8.23 -12.46 8.62
N ILE A 85 -8.48 -11.36 7.91
CA ILE A 85 -7.68 -10.14 7.99
C ILE A 85 -7.72 -9.56 9.41
N GLU A 86 -8.91 -9.40 9.99
CA GLU A 86 -9.09 -8.84 11.33
C GLU A 86 -8.33 -9.65 12.40
N SER A 87 -8.49 -10.98 12.37
CA SER A 87 -7.82 -11.88 13.31
C SER A 87 -6.29 -11.87 13.13
N ALA A 88 -5.82 -11.86 11.89
CA ALA A 88 -4.40 -11.82 11.59
C ALA A 88 -3.76 -10.50 12.02
N THR A 89 -4.40 -9.35 11.74
CA THR A 89 -3.94 -8.02 12.17
C THR A 89 -3.85 -7.93 13.69
N ALA A 90 -4.87 -8.39 14.41
CA ALA A 90 -4.85 -8.43 15.88
C ALA A 90 -3.68 -9.27 16.41
N SER A 91 -3.45 -10.45 15.81
CA SER A 91 -2.37 -11.36 16.21
C SER A 91 -0.98 -10.77 15.98
N VAL A 92 -0.72 -10.14 14.82
CA VAL A 92 0.60 -9.56 14.53
C VAL A 92 0.89 -8.33 15.38
N ILE A 93 -0.13 -7.51 15.68
CA ILE A 93 0.02 -6.38 16.58
C ILE A 93 0.32 -6.85 18.00
N ASP A 94 -0.34 -7.91 18.48
CA ASP A 94 -0.02 -8.48 19.79
C ASP A 94 1.42 -8.96 19.90
N LYS A 95 1.94 -9.60 18.83
CA LYS A 95 3.34 -10.04 18.76
C LYS A 95 4.31 -8.87 18.72
N GLN A 96 4.02 -7.82 17.95
CA GLN A 96 4.83 -6.59 17.90
C GLN A 96 4.93 -5.93 19.29
N VAL A 97 3.81 -5.77 20.00
CA VAL A 97 3.79 -5.21 21.36
C VAL A 97 4.60 -6.07 22.32
N LYS A 98 4.44 -7.40 22.28
CA LYS A 98 5.23 -8.33 23.11
C LYS A 98 6.73 -8.30 22.80
N ALA A 99 7.09 -8.00 21.55
CA ALA A 99 8.47 -7.86 21.13
C ALA A 99 9.09 -6.49 21.48
N GLY A 100 8.29 -5.54 21.98
CA GLY A 100 8.76 -4.20 22.36
C GLY A 100 8.87 -3.23 21.19
N VAL A 101 8.15 -3.44 20.09
CA VAL A 101 8.06 -2.48 18.97
C VAL A 101 7.41 -1.18 19.45
N ASP A 102 8.06 -0.05 19.20
CA ASP A 102 7.59 1.27 19.60
C ASP A 102 6.64 1.89 18.58
N ILE A 103 6.97 1.75 17.30
CA ILE A 103 6.20 2.33 16.20
C ILE A 103 5.73 1.18 15.30
N GLY A 104 4.46 0.80 15.43
CA GLY A 104 3.91 -0.41 14.80
C GLY A 104 3.11 -0.14 13.52
N ASN A 105 2.85 -1.20 12.75
CA ASN A 105 1.85 -1.19 11.67
C ASN A 105 0.88 -2.38 11.79
N ASP A 106 -0.05 -2.49 10.84
CA ASP A 106 -1.04 -3.57 10.73
C ASP A 106 -0.48 -4.89 10.16
N GLY A 107 0.84 -4.95 9.92
CA GLY A 107 1.53 -6.05 9.25
C GLY A 107 1.18 -6.21 7.76
N GLU A 108 0.51 -5.24 7.14
CA GLU A 108 -0.05 -5.31 5.77
C GLU A 108 -0.92 -6.56 5.54
N GLN A 109 -1.61 -7.05 6.57
CA GLN A 109 -2.27 -8.36 6.52
C GLN A 109 -3.38 -8.46 5.46
N SER A 110 -3.94 -7.34 4.99
CA SER A 110 -5.00 -7.29 3.96
C SER A 110 -4.50 -7.34 2.51
N ARG A 111 -3.18 -7.50 2.29
CA ARG A 111 -2.53 -7.38 0.98
C ARG A 111 -1.64 -8.59 0.73
N VAL A 112 -1.58 -9.13 -0.49
CA VAL A 112 -0.63 -10.21 -0.79
C VAL A 112 0.80 -9.66 -0.87
N GLY A 113 0.98 -8.48 -1.45
CA GLY A 113 2.24 -7.77 -1.55
C GLY A 113 2.04 -6.26 -1.36
N PHE A 114 3.12 -5.55 -1.03
CA PHE A 114 3.04 -4.15 -0.62
C PHE A 114 2.50 -3.23 -1.72
N GLN A 115 2.79 -3.50 -3.01
CA GLN A 115 2.26 -2.74 -4.14
C GLN A 115 0.94 -3.27 -4.71
N THR A 116 0.48 -4.47 -4.32
CA THR A 116 -0.62 -5.15 -5.03
C THR A 116 -2.00 -4.54 -4.75
N TYR A 117 -2.09 -3.60 -3.82
CA TYR A 117 -3.34 -2.85 -3.59
C TYR A 117 -3.56 -1.73 -4.60
N VAL A 118 -2.55 -1.30 -5.37
CA VAL A 118 -2.67 -0.17 -6.31
C VAL A 118 -3.83 -0.37 -7.30
N PRO A 119 -3.98 -1.54 -7.96
CA PRO A 119 -5.13 -1.82 -8.83
C PRO A 119 -6.48 -1.92 -8.10
N ARG A 120 -6.51 -1.98 -6.76
CA ARG A 120 -7.75 -1.90 -5.97
C ARG A 120 -8.20 -0.46 -5.75
N CYS A 121 -7.29 0.51 -5.88
CA CYS A 121 -7.58 1.93 -5.66
C CYS A 121 -7.57 2.75 -6.96
N MET A 122 -6.92 2.24 -8.00
CA MET A 122 -6.68 2.94 -9.25
C MET A 122 -7.15 2.11 -10.44
N CYS A 123 -7.76 2.75 -11.42
CA CYS A 123 -8.10 2.13 -12.70
C CYS A 123 -6.92 2.22 -13.69
N GLY A 124 -7.11 1.68 -14.89
CA GLY A 124 -6.09 1.69 -15.95
C GLY A 124 -5.08 0.54 -15.87
N PHE A 125 -5.00 -0.16 -14.74
CA PHE A 125 -4.17 -1.35 -14.57
C PHE A 125 -4.88 -2.64 -14.99
N GLY A 126 -4.20 -3.50 -15.74
CA GLY A 126 -4.71 -4.81 -16.16
C GLY A 126 -3.64 -5.67 -16.82
N GLY A 127 -4.03 -6.87 -17.28
CA GLY A 127 -3.10 -7.81 -17.91
C GLY A 127 -1.90 -8.14 -17.03
N GLU A 128 -0.73 -8.31 -17.66
CA GLU A 128 0.52 -8.65 -16.97
C GLU A 128 1.69 -7.82 -17.47
N SER A 129 2.50 -7.33 -16.54
CA SER A 129 3.80 -6.72 -16.80
C SER A 129 4.84 -7.79 -17.12
N LYS A 130 5.48 -7.70 -18.28
CA LYS A 130 6.59 -8.58 -18.68
C LYS A 130 7.92 -7.99 -18.23
N ARG A 131 8.29 -8.25 -16.99
CA ARG A 131 9.55 -7.76 -16.41
C ARG A 131 10.69 -8.71 -16.77
N PRO A 132 11.89 -8.20 -17.12
CA PRO A 132 13.06 -9.04 -17.24
C PRO A 132 13.30 -9.81 -15.93
N PRO A 133 13.74 -11.08 -16.00
CA PRO A 133 14.11 -11.82 -14.80
C PRO A 133 15.24 -11.08 -14.06
N ALA A 134 15.28 -11.23 -12.74
CA ALA A 134 16.37 -10.66 -11.96
C ALA A 134 17.71 -11.25 -12.42
N ARG A 135 18.78 -10.44 -12.44
CA ARG A 135 20.11 -10.89 -12.87
C ARG A 135 20.56 -12.16 -12.14
N ASP A 136 20.30 -12.25 -10.85
CA ASP A 136 20.62 -13.45 -10.05
C ASP A 136 19.91 -14.72 -10.54
N GLN A 137 18.68 -14.61 -11.09
CA GLN A 137 17.97 -15.76 -11.66
C GLN A 137 18.61 -16.23 -12.97
N VAL A 138 19.21 -15.31 -13.73
CA VAL A 138 19.93 -15.60 -14.97
C VAL A 138 21.33 -16.15 -14.68
N GLU A 139 22.06 -15.49 -13.79
CA GLU A 139 23.45 -15.82 -13.43
C GLU A 139 23.54 -17.07 -12.55
N PHE A 140 22.51 -17.37 -11.75
CA PHE A 140 22.47 -18.54 -10.84
C PHE A 140 21.24 -19.42 -11.06
N PRO A 141 21.21 -20.28 -12.11
CA PRO A 141 20.05 -21.14 -12.40
C PRO A 141 19.68 -22.13 -11.29
N SER A 142 20.64 -22.52 -10.45
CA SER A 142 20.36 -23.38 -9.28
C SER A 142 19.53 -22.67 -8.21
N TYR A 143 19.75 -21.37 -8.01
CA TYR A 143 18.95 -20.53 -7.13
C TYR A 143 17.52 -20.37 -7.68
N ALA A 144 17.39 -20.10 -8.98
CA ALA A 144 16.08 -20.01 -9.63
C ALA A 144 15.25 -21.30 -9.45
N ARG A 145 15.86 -22.48 -9.64
CA ARG A 145 15.19 -23.78 -9.41
C ARG A 145 14.77 -23.98 -7.96
N GLN A 146 15.64 -23.64 -7.00
CA GLN A 146 15.31 -23.76 -5.58
C GLN A 146 14.15 -22.83 -5.17
N THR A 147 14.16 -21.59 -5.65
CA THR A 147 13.10 -20.62 -5.37
C THR A 147 11.76 -21.06 -5.95
N ALA A 148 11.74 -21.57 -7.19
CA ALA A 148 10.54 -22.12 -7.81
C ALA A 148 9.98 -23.33 -7.04
N ALA A 149 10.85 -24.21 -6.55
CA ALA A 149 10.45 -25.37 -5.74
C ALA A 149 9.93 -24.97 -4.35
N ARG A 150 10.51 -23.93 -3.73
CA ARG A 150 10.11 -23.45 -2.40
C ARG A 150 8.81 -22.64 -2.41
N PHE A 151 8.53 -21.93 -3.51
CA PHE A 151 7.37 -21.05 -3.63
C PHE A 151 6.58 -21.37 -4.91
N PRO A 152 5.94 -22.54 -4.99
CA PRO A 152 5.21 -22.94 -6.20
C PRO A 152 3.98 -22.07 -6.47
N HIS A 153 3.45 -21.38 -5.45
CA HIS A 153 2.32 -20.47 -5.53
C HIS A 153 2.74 -19.12 -4.95
N SER A 154 3.35 -18.28 -5.79
CA SER A 154 3.73 -16.92 -5.41
C SER A 154 2.64 -15.94 -5.82
N ALA A 155 2.45 -14.91 -5.00
CA ALA A 155 1.77 -13.67 -5.36
C ALA A 155 2.21 -13.15 -6.75
N ARG A 156 1.42 -12.26 -7.38
CA ARG A 156 1.77 -11.59 -8.65
C ARG A 156 2.92 -10.59 -8.50
N VAL A 157 4.05 -11.06 -7.99
CA VAL A 157 5.29 -10.29 -7.90
C VAL A 157 5.85 -10.17 -9.31
N ALA A 158 6.08 -11.27 -10.02
CA ALA A 158 6.67 -11.26 -11.37
C ALA A 158 5.73 -10.67 -12.44
N ASN A 159 4.44 -10.98 -12.35
CA ASN A 159 3.38 -10.65 -13.32
C ASN A 159 2.35 -9.65 -12.76
N ALA A 160 2.82 -8.61 -12.06
CA ALA A 160 1.94 -7.53 -11.61
C ALA A 160 1.21 -6.87 -12.81
N PRO A 161 0.00 -6.31 -12.63
CA PRO A 161 -0.73 -5.64 -13.72
C PRO A 161 0.10 -4.55 -14.41
N ALA A 162 -0.12 -4.35 -15.70
CA ALA A 162 0.49 -3.26 -16.48
C ALA A 162 -0.49 -2.08 -16.60
N ALA A 163 0.03 -0.87 -16.82
CA ALA A 163 -0.81 0.28 -17.18
C ALA A 163 -1.21 0.16 -18.65
N LEU A 164 -2.47 -0.22 -18.90
CA LEU A 164 -3.05 -0.47 -20.23
C LEU A 164 -3.98 0.65 -20.71
N ALA A 165 -4.43 1.50 -19.79
CA ALA A 165 -5.25 2.68 -20.06
C ALA A 165 -4.87 3.81 -19.10
N ALA A 166 -5.57 4.94 -19.20
CA ALA A 166 -5.38 6.08 -18.30
C ALA A 166 -5.48 5.63 -16.83
N VAL A 167 -4.42 5.89 -16.07
CA VAL A 167 -4.30 5.57 -14.65
C VAL A 167 -4.90 6.71 -13.84
N GLU A 168 -6.00 6.43 -13.14
CA GLU A 168 -6.69 7.39 -12.29
C GLU A 168 -7.01 6.77 -10.93
N TYR A 169 -6.99 7.58 -9.88
CA TYR A 169 -7.39 7.16 -8.55
C TYR A 169 -8.91 7.18 -8.43
N VAL A 170 -9.53 6.02 -8.21
CA VAL A 170 -10.99 5.84 -8.29
C VAL A 170 -11.62 5.35 -7.00
N ASP A 171 -10.86 4.70 -6.11
CA ASP A 171 -11.38 4.17 -4.85
C ASP A 171 -10.40 4.32 -3.69
N SER A 172 -10.89 4.89 -2.58
CA SER A 172 -10.16 5.02 -1.31
C SER A 172 -10.64 4.08 -0.22
N ALA A 173 -11.72 3.33 -0.45
CA ALA A 173 -12.31 2.45 0.54
C ALA A 173 -11.33 1.38 1.05
N PRO A 174 -10.51 0.70 0.22
CA PRO A 174 -9.54 -0.28 0.70
C PRO A 174 -8.55 0.32 1.72
N ILE A 175 -8.03 1.51 1.43
CA ILE A 175 -7.06 2.19 2.30
C ILE A 175 -7.71 2.70 3.59
N ARG A 176 -8.96 3.21 3.50
CA ARG A 176 -9.70 3.63 4.69
C ARG A 176 -9.98 2.46 5.62
N GLN A 177 -10.36 1.30 5.08
CA GLN A 177 -10.58 0.08 5.88
C GLN A 177 -9.29 -0.39 6.59
N ASP A 178 -8.15 -0.37 5.90
CA ASP A 178 -6.85 -0.68 6.52
C ASP A 178 -6.51 0.33 7.63
N ALA A 179 -6.71 1.63 7.38
CA ALA A 179 -6.44 2.69 8.36
C ALA A 179 -7.36 2.61 9.59
N GLU A 180 -8.64 2.29 9.41
CA GLU A 180 -9.59 2.08 10.50
C GLU A 180 -9.20 0.87 11.36
N ARG A 181 -8.77 -0.22 10.72
CA ARG A 181 -8.27 -1.42 11.41
C ARG A 181 -7.02 -1.12 12.21
N LEU A 182 -6.06 -0.40 11.62
CA LEU A 182 -4.84 0.02 12.31
C LEU A 182 -5.16 0.96 13.48
N ARG A 183 -6.08 1.91 13.33
CA ARG A 183 -6.51 2.77 14.45
C ARG A 183 -7.10 1.97 15.60
N LYS A 184 -7.90 0.94 15.30
CA LYS A 184 -8.52 0.08 16.30
C LYS A 184 -7.47 -0.73 17.09
N TRP A 185 -6.59 -1.45 16.39
CA TRP A 185 -5.67 -2.40 17.04
C TRP A 185 -4.35 -1.75 17.47
N GLY A 186 -3.89 -0.76 16.69
CA GLY A 186 -2.62 -0.06 16.87
C GLY A 186 -2.62 0.98 17.98
N ALA A 187 -3.76 1.24 18.65
CA ALA A 187 -3.84 2.10 19.83
C ALA A 187 -2.95 1.65 21.01
N ARG A 188 -2.37 0.45 20.92
CA ARG A 188 -1.38 -0.10 21.86
C ARG A 188 0.04 0.42 21.64
N PHE A 189 0.32 1.06 20.50
CA PHE A 189 1.61 1.67 20.21
C PHE A 189 1.57 3.18 20.53
N PRO A 190 2.69 3.75 21.00
CA PRO A 190 2.89 5.20 21.05
C PRO A 190 2.63 5.90 19.71
N GLU A 191 3.04 5.28 18.60
CA GLU A 191 2.82 5.80 17.25
C GLU A 191 2.61 4.63 16.27
N THR A 192 1.91 4.88 15.16
CA THR A 192 1.67 3.87 14.11
C THR A 192 1.97 4.45 12.74
N PHE A 193 2.37 3.58 11.81
CA PHE A 193 2.60 3.97 10.41
C PHE A 193 1.88 3.05 9.43
N MET A 194 1.72 3.50 8.20
CA MET A 194 1.26 2.70 7.06
C MET A 194 2.26 2.84 5.92
N THR A 195 2.42 1.78 5.14
CA THR A 195 3.28 1.76 3.96
C THR A 195 2.50 2.09 2.70
N ALA A 196 3.17 2.77 1.77
CA ALA A 196 2.69 3.04 0.43
C ALA A 196 3.84 2.82 -0.58
N PRO A 197 3.60 2.14 -1.71
CA PRO A 197 4.57 2.07 -2.79
C PRO A 197 4.79 3.47 -3.36
N SER A 198 6.05 3.83 -3.57
CA SER A 198 6.38 5.07 -4.26
C SER A 198 6.00 4.98 -5.74
N PRO A 199 5.77 6.12 -6.43
CA PRO A 199 5.57 6.13 -7.87
C PRO A 199 6.65 5.38 -8.65
N GLY A 200 7.91 5.45 -8.20
CA GLY A 200 9.03 4.72 -8.81
C GLY A 200 8.90 3.20 -8.71
N ILE A 201 8.42 2.66 -7.58
CA ILE A 201 8.13 1.22 -7.49
C ILE A 201 6.96 0.85 -8.39
N VAL A 202 5.91 1.66 -8.43
CA VAL A 202 4.78 1.39 -9.33
C VAL A 202 5.25 1.35 -10.78
N ALA A 203 6.02 2.35 -11.24
CA ALA A 203 6.54 2.40 -12.60
C ALA A 203 7.48 1.23 -12.97
N THR A 204 8.20 0.66 -12.00
CA THR A 204 9.14 -0.46 -12.24
C THR A 204 8.51 -1.85 -12.06
N THR A 205 7.33 -1.93 -11.46
CA THR A 205 6.63 -3.21 -11.21
C THR A 205 5.37 -3.36 -12.06
N MET A 206 4.65 -2.27 -12.31
CA MET A 206 3.44 -2.18 -13.13
C MET A 206 3.77 -1.39 -14.39
N LEU A 207 4.35 -2.07 -15.38
CA LEU A 207 4.99 -1.45 -16.54
C LEU A 207 3.98 -0.66 -17.39
N ASN A 208 4.45 0.47 -17.89
CA ASN A 208 3.70 1.28 -18.85
C ASN A 208 3.57 0.56 -20.20
N GLN A 209 2.34 0.37 -20.66
CA GLN A 209 2.00 -0.12 -22.01
C GLN A 209 0.94 0.77 -22.68
N HIS A 210 0.66 1.95 -22.11
CA HIS A 210 -0.37 2.87 -22.59
C HIS A 210 0.19 4.23 -23.01
N TYR A 211 1.07 4.82 -22.20
CA TYR A 211 1.63 6.14 -22.42
C TYR A 211 2.86 6.05 -23.34
N GLU A 212 3.06 7.06 -24.19
CA GLU A 212 4.17 7.13 -25.15
C GLU A 212 5.54 7.31 -24.48
N SER A 213 5.56 7.93 -23.30
CA SER A 213 6.75 8.16 -22.49
C SER A 213 6.58 7.59 -21.09
N HIS A 214 7.70 7.47 -20.38
CA HIS A 214 7.74 7.14 -18.96
C HIS A 214 7.45 8.37 -18.10
#